data_AF-A0A2C5ZC34-F1
#
_entry.id   AF-A0A2C5ZC34-F1
#
_cell.length_a   1.000
_cell.length_b   1.000
_cell.length_c   1.000
_cell.angle_alpha   90.00
_cell.angle_beta   90.00
_cell.angle_gamma   90.00
#
_symmetry.space_group_name_H-M   'P 1'
#
loop_
_entity.id
_entity.type
_entity.pdbx_description
1 polymer ?
#
loop_
_entity_poly.entity_id
_entity_poly.type
_entity_poly.pdbx_seq_one_letter_code
_entity_poly.pdbx_strand_id
1 'polypeptide(L)'
;MAPPTKTTELRLASADGPVNRKVLDTPVRDASPSEIPIIDVSAIFSESLDERRAVAQQVRAAATNTGFFYIRNHGVPEPIQEDCHAAGLDFFRQDMETKMRADWSKSAVLDTCVADGTAEKKYPEIRCGDWFQKRLNDMLNLDEAEGF
;
A
#
# COMPACT_ATOMS: atom_id res chain seq x y z
N MET A 1 20.42 -2.44 36.74
CA MET A 1 20.51 -1.79 35.42
C MET A 1 20.59 -2.88 34.37
N ALA A 2 19.71 -2.87 33.36
CA ALA A 2 19.85 -3.79 32.23
C ALA A 2 21.13 -3.45 31.44
N PRO A 3 21.85 -4.44 30.89
CA PRO A 3 23.04 -4.18 30.08
C PRO A 3 22.67 -3.37 28.83
N PRO A 4 23.60 -2.55 28.30
CA PRO A 4 23.34 -1.76 27.10
C PRO A 4 23.09 -2.67 25.89
N THR A 5 21.99 -2.45 25.18
CA THR A 5 21.60 -3.23 24.01
C THR A 5 22.60 -3.03 22.87
N LYS A 6 23.19 -4.13 22.38
CA LYS A 6 24.11 -4.11 21.25
C LYS A 6 23.36 -3.69 19.98
N THR A 7 24.00 -2.85 19.17
CA THR A 7 23.42 -2.28 17.94
C THR A 7 24.44 -2.33 16.82
N THR A 8 23.95 -2.40 15.58
CA THR A 8 24.75 -2.38 14.36
C THR A 8 24.21 -1.29 13.44
N GLU A 9 25.07 -0.69 12.62
CA GLU A 9 24.66 0.34 11.65
C GLU A 9 24.48 -0.30 10.27
N LEU A 10 23.29 -0.15 9.70
CA LEU A 10 22.96 -0.62 8.35
C LEU A 10 22.93 0.56 7.38
N ARG A 11 23.58 0.40 6.23
CA ARG A 11 23.46 1.33 5.09
C ARG A 11 22.42 0.78 4.11
N LEU A 12 21.27 1.42 4.04
CA LEU A 12 20.12 1.00 3.24
C LEU A 12 19.98 1.91 2.02
N ALA A 13 19.58 1.34 0.88
CA ALA A 13 19.12 2.15 -0.25
C ALA A 13 17.73 2.72 0.06
N SER A 14 17.51 4.00 -0.22
CA SER A 14 16.19 4.65 -0.15
C SER A 14 15.97 5.51 -1.40
N ALA A 15 14.74 5.98 -1.59
CA ALA A 15 14.38 6.84 -2.74
C ALA A 15 15.21 8.13 -2.79
N ASP A 16 15.55 8.70 -1.63
CA ASP A 16 16.33 9.94 -1.50
C ASP A 16 17.85 9.69 -1.38
N GLY A 17 18.29 8.46 -1.67
CA GLY A 17 19.69 8.03 -1.59
C GLY A 17 19.98 7.10 -0.40
N PRO A 18 21.25 6.73 -0.16
CA PRO A 18 21.60 5.81 0.91
C PRO A 18 21.38 6.43 2.30
N VAL A 19 20.69 5.70 3.19
CA VAL A 19 20.45 6.09 4.58
C VAL A 19 21.13 5.14 5.55
N ASN A 20 21.68 5.66 6.64
CA ASN A 20 22.21 4.85 7.73
C ASN A 20 21.15 4.69 8.82
N ARG A 21 20.90 3.45 9.24
CA ARG A 21 19.96 3.11 10.32
C ARG A 21 20.68 2.30 11.38
N LYS A 22 20.64 2.79 12.62
CA LYS A 22 21.08 2.04 13.78
C LYS A 22 19.99 1.04 14.17
N VAL A 23 20.29 -0.24 14.10
CA VAL A 23 19.36 -1.33 14.42
C VAL A 23 19.87 -2.15 15.60
N LEU A 24 18.96 -2.83 16.28
CA LEU A 24 19.31 -3.77 17.35
C LEU A 24 20.01 -5.00 16.75
N ASP A 25 21.06 -5.49 17.42
CA ASP A 25 21.80 -6.70 17.02
C ASP A 25 21.14 -7.99 17.55
N THR A 26 19.82 -7.96 17.72
CA THR A 26 19.02 -9.11 18.16
C THR A 26 18.81 -10.06 16.98
N PRO A 27 18.86 -11.39 17.18
CA PRO A 27 18.49 -12.34 16.14
C PRO A 27 17.09 -12.05 15.59
N VAL A 28 16.93 -12.27 14.29
CA VAL A 28 15.62 -12.17 13.63
C VAL A 28 14.66 -13.15 14.30
N ARG A 29 13.45 -12.68 14.58
CA ARG A 29 12.35 -13.48 15.12
C ARG A 29 11.07 -13.12 14.38
N ASP A 30 10.08 -14.00 14.47
CA ASP A 30 8.73 -13.68 14.00
C ASP A 30 8.13 -12.54 14.83
N ALA A 31 7.31 -11.73 14.17
CA ALA A 31 6.49 -10.74 14.83
C ALA A 31 5.41 -11.44 15.66
N SER A 32 5.14 -10.93 16.86
CA SER A 32 4.01 -11.43 17.64
C SER A 32 2.68 -10.98 17.01
N PRO A 33 1.56 -11.66 17.30
CA PRO A 33 0.24 -11.19 16.87
C PRO A 33 -0.14 -9.80 17.40
N SER A 34 0.49 -9.33 18.47
CA SER A 34 0.31 -7.96 18.98
C SER A 34 1.14 -6.93 18.22
N GLU A 35 2.22 -7.36 17.55
CA GLU A 35 3.04 -6.52 16.67
C GLU A 35 2.43 -6.46 15.28
N ILE A 36 2.08 -7.61 14.69
CA ILE A 36 1.45 -7.71 13.37
C ILE A 36 0.23 -8.64 13.46
N PRO A 37 -0.98 -8.08 13.66
CA PRO A 37 -2.18 -8.90 13.82
C PRO A 37 -2.61 -9.54 12.49
N ILE A 38 -3.20 -10.73 12.60
CA ILE A 38 -3.88 -11.44 11.50
C ILE A 38 -5.38 -11.39 11.80
N ILE A 39 -6.14 -10.68 10.96
CA ILE A 39 -7.58 -10.48 11.15
C ILE A 39 -8.35 -11.46 10.27
N ASP A 40 -9.24 -12.25 10.88
CA ASP A 40 -10.23 -13.03 10.13
C ASP A 40 -11.35 -12.11 9.67
N VAL A 41 -11.45 -11.93 8.35
CA VAL A 41 -12.44 -11.02 7.75
C VAL A 41 -13.64 -11.77 7.18
N SER A 42 -13.81 -13.07 7.43
CA SER A 42 -14.96 -13.85 6.92
C SER A 42 -16.30 -13.20 7.27
N ALA A 43 -16.43 -12.65 8.49
CA ALA A 43 -17.64 -12.01 8.97
C ALA A 43 -17.97 -10.66 8.30
N ILE A 44 -17.12 -10.11 7.42
CA ILE A 44 -17.50 -8.94 6.61
C ILE A 44 -18.68 -9.25 5.67
N PHE A 45 -18.83 -10.52 5.29
CA PHE A 45 -19.90 -11.01 4.43
C PHE A 45 -21.14 -11.49 5.20
N SER A 46 -21.12 -11.43 6.54
CA SER A 46 -22.27 -11.82 7.36
C SER A 46 -23.48 -10.93 7.10
N GLU A 47 -24.69 -11.45 7.27
CA GLU A 47 -25.93 -10.66 7.27
C GLU A 47 -26.06 -9.80 8.54
N SER A 48 -25.44 -10.22 9.65
CA SER A 48 -25.47 -9.52 10.93
C SER A 48 -24.61 -8.25 10.92
N LEU A 49 -25.21 -7.12 11.25
CA LEU A 49 -24.48 -5.84 11.37
C LEU A 49 -23.46 -5.87 12.51
N ASP A 50 -23.77 -6.55 13.61
CA ASP A 50 -22.88 -6.57 14.78
C ASP A 50 -21.64 -7.42 14.52
N GLU A 51 -21.74 -8.50 13.74
CA GLU A 51 -20.60 -9.29 13.30
C GLU A 51 -19.68 -8.48 12.36
N ARG A 52 -20.26 -7.75 11.39
CA ARG A 52 -19.50 -6.84 10.53
C ARG A 52 -18.81 -5.74 11.33
N ARG A 53 -19.49 -5.18 12.34
CA ARG A 53 -18.92 -4.16 13.25
C ARG A 53 -17.76 -4.70 14.08
N ALA A 54 -17.83 -5.95 14.53
CA ALA A 54 -16.75 -6.58 15.29
C ALA A 54 -15.46 -6.68 14.46
N VAL A 55 -15.56 -7.05 13.17
CA VAL A 55 -14.39 -7.05 12.26
C VAL A 55 -13.89 -5.62 12.04
N ALA A 56 -14.79 -4.66 11.79
CA ALA A 56 -14.42 -3.26 11.59
C ALA A 56 -13.67 -2.66 12.80
N GLN A 57 -14.03 -3.04 14.03
CA GLN A 57 -13.34 -2.62 15.24
C GLN A 57 -11.90 -3.17 15.30
N GLN A 58 -11.69 -4.44 14.90
CA GLN A 58 -10.34 -5.03 14.83
C GLN A 58 -9.48 -4.33 13.77
N VAL A 59 -10.05 -4.09 12.58
CA VAL A 59 -9.36 -3.37 11.50
C VAL A 59 -9.00 -1.95 11.94
N ARG A 60 -9.94 -1.24 12.57
CA ARG A 60 -9.68 0.10 13.11
C ARG A 60 -8.56 0.06 14.15
N ALA A 61 -8.60 -0.86 15.11
CA ALA A 61 -7.59 -0.97 16.15
C ALA A 61 -6.19 -1.20 15.56
N ALA A 62 -6.06 -2.11 14.60
CA ALA A 62 -4.80 -2.38 13.91
C ALA A 62 -4.33 -1.17 13.09
N ALA A 63 -5.22 -0.54 12.33
CA ALA A 63 -4.92 0.63 11.50
C ALA A 63 -4.52 1.87 12.32
N THR A 64 -5.11 2.08 13.50
CA THR A 64 -4.79 3.23 14.37
C THR A 64 -3.61 3.00 15.32
N ASN A 65 -3.09 1.77 15.38
CA ASN A 65 -1.97 1.43 16.26
C ASN A 65 -0.72 1.04 15.46
N THR A 66 -0.67 -0.18 14.93
CA THR A 66 0.47 -0.66 14.13
C THR A 66 0.47 -0.02 12.73
N GLY A 67 -0.70 0.31 12.19
CA GLY A 67 -0.85 0.77 10.80
C GLY A 67 -0.70 -0.35 9.77
N PHE A 68 -0.54 -1.61 10.20
CA PHE A 68 -0.32 -2.76 9.36
C PHE A 68 -0.94 -4.03 9.97
N PHE A 69 -1.49 -4.91 9.13
CA PHE A 69 -2.09 -6.19 9.53
C PHE A 69 -2.22 -7.12 8.32
N TYR A 70 -2.22 -8.44 8.57
CA TYR A 70 -2.63 -9.43 7.58
C TYR A 70 -4.13 -9.70 7.71
N ILE A 71 -4.75 -10.18 6.62
CA ILE A 71 -6.12 -10.66 6.62
C ILE A 71 -6.18 -12.12 6.15
N ARG A 72 -7.16 -12.88 6.64
CA ARG A 72 -7.49 -14.22 6.16
C ARG A 72 -8.98 -14.35 5.89
N ASN A 73 -9.36 -15.35 5.10
CA ASN A 73 -10.75 -15.58 4.69
C ASN A 73 -11.39 -14.36 3.98
N HIS A 74 -10.59 -13.64 3.18
CA HIS A 74 -11.02 -12.48 2.40
C HIS A 74 -11.88 -12.84 1.17
N GLY A 75 -12.06 -14.13 0.88
CA GLY A 75 -12.93 -14.60 -0.21
C GLY A 75 -12.31 -14.56 -1.61
N VAL A 76 -11.04 -14.19 -1.74
CA VAL A 76 -10.33 -14.29 -3.04
C VAL A 76 -9.85 -15.73 -3.22
N PRO A 77 -10.32 -16.46 -4.25
CA PRO A 77 -9.92 -17.83 -4.50
C PRO A 77 -8.40 -17.97 -4.69
N GLU A 78 -7.85 -19.08 -4.20
CA GLU A 78 -6.41 -19.40 -4.34
C GLU A 78 -5.93 -19.41 -5.80
N PRO A 79 -6.67 -19.96 -6.79
CA PRO A 79 -6.25 -19.92 -8.19
C PRO A 79 -6.03 -18.49 -8.72
N ILE A 80 -6.85 -17.52 -8.29
CA ILE A 80 -6.67 -16.11 -8.70
C ILE A 80 -5.36 -15.53 -8.15
N GLN A 81 -4.98 -15.92 -6.94
CA GLN A 81 -3.73 -15.48 -6.32
C GLN A 81 -2.52 -16.08 -7.07
N GLU A 82 -2.60 -17.36 -7.40
CA GLU A 82 -1.58 -18.08 -8.18
C GLU A 82 -1.42 -17.48 -9.58
N ASP A 83 -2.52 -17.24 -10.29
CA ASP A 83 -2.52 -16.65 -11.62
C ASP A 83 -1.94 -15.24 -11.62
N CYS A 84 -2.30 -14.41 -10.62
CA CYS A 84 -1.76 -13.07 -10.45
C CYS A 84 -0.24 -13.10 -10.22
N HIS A 85 0.22 -14.02 -9.36
CA HIS A 85 1.65 -14.20 -9.09
C HIS A 85 2.41 -14.67 -10.33
N ALA A 86 1.87 -15.65 -11.07
CA ALA A 86 2.44 -16.15 -12.32
C ALA A 86 2.53 -15.04 -13.38
N ALA A 87 1.45 -14.28 -13.58
CA ALA A 87 1.43 -13.16 -14.52
C ALA A 87 2.47 -12.08 -14.16
N GLY A 88 2.63 -11.77 -12.87
CA GLY A 88 3.68 -10.86 -12.41
C GLY A 88 5.09 -11.35 -12.76
N LEU A 89 5.37 -12.63 -12.50
CA LEU A 89 6.65 -13.23 -12.87
C LEU A 89 6.89 -13.23 -14.38
N ASP A 90 5.88 -13.59 -15.16
CA ASP A 90 5.94 -13.61 -16.63
C ASP A 90 6.19 -12.21 -17.20
N PHE A 91 5.63 -11.16 -16.60
CA PHE A 91 5.95 -9.78 -16.94
C PHE A 91 7.40 -9.44 -16.60
N PHE A 92 7.83 -9.65 -15.37
CA PHE A 92 9.15 -9.18 -14.92
C PHE A 92 10.33 -9.95 -15.52
N ARG A 93 10.10 -11.18 -16.02
CA ARG A 93 11.07 -12.01 -16.75
C ARG A 93 11.31 -11.58 -18.21
N GLN A 94 10.46 -10.71 -18.77
CA GLN A 94 10.69 -10.17 -20.11
C GLN A 94 11.94 -9.29 -20.17
N ASP A 95 12.45 -9.07 -21.38
CA ASP A 95 13.55 -8.15 -21.62
C ASP A 95 13.17 -6.70 -21.25
N MET A 96 14.18 -5.86 -21.04
CA MET A 96 13.96 -4.49 -20.59
C MET A 96 13.20 -3.66 -21.64
N GLU A 97 13.47 -3.84 -22.93
CA GLU A 97 12.80 -3.09 -23.99
C GLU A 97 11.28 -3.35 -23.95
N THR A 98 10.88 -4.62 -23.83
CA THR A 98 9.48 -5.00 -23.72
C THR A 98 8.83 -4.43 -22.46
N LYS A 99 9.48 -4.53 -21.28
CA LYS A 99 8.93 -3.95 -20.03
C LYS A 99 8.77 -2.44 -20.10
N MET A 100 9.70 -1.73 -20.74
CA MET A 100 9.65 -0.27 -20.92
C MET A 100 8.53 0.19 -21.85
N ARG A 101 7.80 -0.72 -22.51
CA ARG A 101 6.55 -0.38 -23.20
C ARG A 101 5.42 -0.03 -22.21
N ALA A 102 5.46 -0.59 -21.00
CA ALA A 102 4.53 -0.29 -19.91
C ALA A 102 5.04 0.83 -18.98
N ASP A 103 6.02 1.62 -19.42
CA ASP A 103 6.53 2.74 -18.64
C ASP A 103 5.41 3.73 -18.30
N TRP A 104 5.35 4.17 -17.05
CA TRP A 104 4.27 5.03 -16.57
C TRP A 104 4.22 6.38 -17.31
N SER A 105 5.35 6.88 -17.85
CA SER A 105 5.39 8.10 -18.67
C SER A 105 4.66 7.94 -20.01
N LYS A 106 4.44 6.69 -20.43
CA LYS A 106 3.67 6.31 -21.63
C LYS A 106 2.23 5.91 -21.30
N SER A 107 1.87 5.88 -20.02
CA SER A 107 0.58 5.40 -19.54
C SER A 107 -0.48 6.51 -19.51
N ALA A 108 -1.60 6.30 -20.20
CA ALA A 108 -2.71 7.25 -20.34
C ALA A 108 -3.78 7.10 -19.25
N VAL A 109 -3.40 6.77 -18.01
CA VAL A 109 -4.29 6.26 -16.93
C VAL A 109 -5.40 7.22 -16.44
N LEU A 110 -5.55 8.42 -17.01
CA LEU A 110 -6.71 9.28 -16.71
C LEU A 110 -7.76 9.35 -17.83
N ASP A 111 -7.58 8.62 -18.94
CA ASP A 111 -8.47 8.72 -20.11
C ASP A 111 -9.82 7.98 -19.99
N THR A 112 -10.03 7.12 -18.98
CA THR A 112 -11.22 6.23 -18.91
C THR A 112 -12.30 6.64 -17.91
N CYS A 113 -12.11 7.72 -17.14
CA CYS A 113 -13.11 8.18 -16.17
C CYS A 113 -14.11 9.15 -16.82
N VAL A 114 -14.87 8.67 -17.79
CA VAL A 114 -15.96 9.43 -18.42
C VAL A 114 -17.29 8.78 -18.01
N ALA A 115 -18.26 9.59 -17.58
CA ALA A 115 -19.60 9.06 -17.30
C ALA A 115 -20.26 8.61 -18.61
N ASP A 116 -21.09 7.56 -18.54
CA ASP A 116 -21.82 7.07 -19.72
C ASP A 116 -22.63 8.22 -20.37
N GLY A 117 -22.28 8.55 -21.61
CA GLY A 117 -22.98 9.56 -22.42
C GLY A 117 -22.35 10.95 -22.47
N THR A 118 -21.20 11.19 -21.81
CA THR A 118 -20.47 12.46 -21.95
C THR A 118 -19.20 12.28 -22.77
N ALA A 119 -18.87 13.23 -23.66
CA ALA A 119 -17.61 13.22 -24.43
C ALA A 119 -16.48 14.03 -23.75
N GLU A 120 -16.79 14.73 -22.65
CA GLU A 120 -15.83 15.57 -21.94
C GLU A 120 -15.14 14.81 -20.80
N LYS A 121 -13.81 14.86 -20.76
CA LYS A 121 -13.01 14.29 -19.67
C LYS A 121 -13.34 15.02 -18.36
N LYS A 122 -13.53 14.28 -17.26
CA LYS A 122 -13.80 14.84 -15.93
C LYS A 122 -12.66 15.76 -15.43
N TYR A 123 -11.43 15.54 -15.89
CA TYR A 123 -10.28 16.38 -15.60
C TYR A 123 -9.57 16.74 -16.90
N PRO A 124 -9.16 18.01 -17.11
CA PRO A 124 -8.25 18.36 -18.20
C PRO A 124 -6.94 17.57 -18.01
N GLU A 125 -6.27 17.23 -19.11
CA GLU A 125 -5.07 16.38 -19.18
C GLU A 125 -4.04 16.69 -18.07
N ILE A 126 -4.11 16.04 -16.91
CA ILE A 126 -3.06 16.09 -15.88
C ILE A 126 -2.32 14.76 -16.03
N ARG A 127 -1.02 14.75 -16.31
CA ARG A 127 -0.27 13.48 -16.37
C ARG A 127 -0.25 12.85 -14.97
N CYS A 128 -0.09 11.54 -14.89
CA CYS A 128 -0.02 10.83 -13.59
C CYS A 128 1.00 11.49 -12.63
N GLY A 129 2.16 11.90 -13.16
CA GLY A 129 3.17 12.63 -12.40
C GLY A 129 2.71 14.01 -11.91
N ASP A 130 2.00 14.76 -12.75
CA ASP A 130 1.48 16.08 -12.39
C ASP A 130 0.38 15.96 -11.31
N TRP A 131 -0.44 14.92 -11.39
CA TRP A 131 -1.48 14.62 -10.39
C TRP A 131 -0.87 14.19 -9.06
N PHE A 132 0.13 13.31 -9.11
CA PHE A 132 0.87 12.86 -7.92
C PHE A 132 1.58 14.04 -7.24
N GLN A 133 2.27 14.89 -8.01
CA GLN A 133 2.95 16.06 -7.47
C GLN A 133 1.95 17.06 -6.88
N LYS A 134 0.81 17.28 -7.52
CA LYS A 134 -0.25 18.12 -6.96
C LYS A 134 -0.73 17.59 -5.61
N ARG A 135 -1.06 16.30 -5.51
CA ARG A 135 -1.52 15.68 -4.26
C ARG A 135 -0.46 15.68 -3.17
N LEU A 136 0.80 15.42 -3.54
CA LEU A 136 1.93 15.51 -2.62
C LEU A 136 2.06 16.95 -2.07
N ASN A 137 1.97 17.97 -2.93
CA ASN A 137 2.00 19.36 -2.52
C ASN A 137 0.80 19.74 -1.63
N ASP A 138 -0.42 19.30 -1.98
CA ASP A 138 -1.63 19.52 -1.16
C ASP A 138 -1.50 18.87 0.24
N MET A 139 -0.81 17.73 0.36
CA MET A 139 -0.58 17.06 1.65
C MET A 139 0.56 17.69 2.47
N LEU A 140 1.54 18.31 1.81
CA LEU A 140 2.71 18.91 2.47
C LEU A 140 2.53 20.39 2.81
N ASN A 141 1.62 21.10 2.13
CA ASN A 141 1.28 22.48 2.44
C ASN A 141 0.01 22.53 3.30
N LEU A 142 0.16 22.27 4.60
CA LEU A 142 -0.94 22.32 5.58
C LEU A 142 -1.30 23.75 6.04
N ASP A 143 -0.59 24.77 5.55
CA ASP A 143 -0.68 26.15 6.06
C ASP A 143 -1.70 27.05 5.35
N GLU A 144 -2.49 26.53 4.40
CA GLU A 144 -3.55 27.29 3.71
C GLU A 144 -4.93 26.61 3.77
N ALA A 145 -5.23 25.92 4.87
CA ALA A 145 -6.59 25.46 5.16
C ALA A 145 -7.24 26.30 6.27
N GLU A 146 -7.31 27.63 6.09
CA GLU A 146 -8.36 28.42 6.74
C GLU A 146 -9.60 28.41 5.85
N GLY A 147 -10.66 27.74 6.32
CA GLY A 147 -11.99 27.86 5.75
C GLY A 147 -12.63 26.56 5.27
N PHE A 148 -13.06 25.73 6.23
CA PHE A 148 -14.32 24.99 6.12
C PHE A 148 -15.27 25.49 7.19
#